data_AF-A0AB38ZB62-F1
#
_entry.id   AF-A0AB38ZB62-F1
#
_cell.length_a   1.000
_cell.length_b   1.000
_cell.length_c   1.000
_cell.angle_alpha   90.00
_cell.angle_beta   90.00
_cell.angle_gamma   90.00
#
_symmetry.space_group_name_H-M   'P 1'
#
loop_
_entity.id
_entity.type
_entity.pdbx_description
1 polymer ?
#
loop_
_entity_poly.entity_id
_entity_poly.type
_entity_poly.pdbx_seq_one_letter_code
_entity_poly.pdbx_strand_id
1 'polypeptide(L)'
;MNRKISYGTKPKFTAKDKDMFSRGNYECHVLLQNRRGEPVAISQNNDPDSPVWKVEYGCSCLVFGSYNEAMAYCKGRFFDLSGKPLSERDE
;
A
#
# COMPACT_ATOMS: atom_id res chain seq x y z
N MET A 1 11.74 -13.94 -2.60
CA MET A 1 12.00 -12.86 -1.62
C MET A 1 12.74 -11.74 -2.34
N ASN A 2 12.01 -10.74 -2.85
CA ASN A 2 12.60 -9.61 -3.56
C ASN A 2 13.15 -8.61 -2.56
N ARG A 3 14.43 -8.24 -2.68
CA ARG A 3 15.12 -7.31 -1.77
C ARG A 3 15.63 -6.12 -2.56
N LYS A 4 15.32 -4.90 -2.10
CA LYS A 4 15.87 -3.65 -2.63
C LYS A 4 16.70 -3.01 -1.53
N ILE A 5 17.99 -2.86 -1.77
CA ILE A 5 18.91 -2.20 -0.85
C ILE A 5 18.99 -0.73 -1.27
N SER A 6 18.70 0.18 -0.35
CA SER A 6 18.80 1.64 -0.56
C SER A 6 19.98 2.17 0.25
N TYR A 7 20.88 2.90 -0.40
CA TYR A 7 22.08 3.47 0.22
C TYR A 7 21.93 4.96 0.61
N GLY A 8 20.70 5.50 0.50
CA GLY A 8 20.38 6.88 0.89
C GLY A 8 19.72 6.96 2.27
N THR A 9 19.53 8.20 2.77
CA THR A 9 18.98 8.47 4.11
C THR A 9 17.57 7.93 4.33
N LYS A 10 16.77 7.80 3.26
CA LYS A 10 15.45 7.16 3.27
C LYS A 10 15.24 6.33 2.00
N PRO A 11 14.63 5.14 2.09
CA PRO A 11 14.27 4.36 0.91
C PRO A 11 13.22 5.12 0.09
N LYS A 12 13.41 5.16 -1.23
CA LYS A 12 12.41 5.70 -2.18
C LYS A 12 11.76 4.53 -2.92
N PHE A 13 10.43 4.48 -2.82
CA PHE A 13 9.62 3.49 -3.51
C PHE A 13 8.96 4.10 -4.74
N THR A 14 8.72 3.25 -5.71
CA THR A 14 8.06 3.53 -6.99
C THR A 14 6.94 2.51 -7.19
N ALA A 15 6.04 2.76 -8.15
CA ALA A 15 4.98 1.80 -8.46
C ALA A 15 5.51 0.41 -8.88
N LYS A 16 6.74 0.32 -9.37
CA LYS A 16 7.40 -0.97 -9.72
C LYS A 16 7.78 -1.80 -8.50
N ASP A 17 7.84 -1.19 -7.32
CA ASP A 17 8.21 -1.87 -6.07
C ASP A 17 7.01 -2.56 -5.40
N LYS A 18 5.78 -2.43 -5.95
CA LYS A 18 4.55 -3.03 -5.40
C LYS A 18 4.70 -4.53 -5.11
N ASP A 19 5.28 -5.28 -6.05
CA ASP A 19 5.47 -6.73 -5.93
C ASP A 19 6.32 -7.14 -4.71
N MET A 20 7.15 -6.23 -4.18
CA MET A 20 7.92 -6.48 -2.96
C MET A 20 7.05 -6.51 -1.70
N PHE A 21 5.85 -5.93 -1.77
CA PHE A 21 4.87 -5.87 -0.69
C PHE A 21 3.78 -6.93 -0.82
N SER A 22 3.72 -7.65 -1.94
CA SER A 22 2.92 -8.87 -2.07
C SER A 22 3.50 -9.97 -1.18
N ARG A 23 2.68 -10.55 -0.29
CA ARG A 23 3.12 -11.53 0.72
C ARG A 23 2.03 -12.56 0.99
N GLY A 24 2.42 -13.83 1.08
CA GLY A 24 1.49 -14.93 1.28
C GLY A 24 0.49 -15.00 0.12
N ASN A 25 -0.80 -15.08 0.43
CA ASN A 25 -1.87 -15.07 -0.57
C ASN A 25 -2.38 -13.65 -0.92
N TYR A 26 -1.62 -12.61 -0.59
CA TYR A 26 -2.03 -11.23 -0.86
C TYR A 26 -1.18 -10.59 -1.96
N GLU A 27 -1.84 -9.95 -2.92
CA GLU A 27 -1.25 -9.14 -3.98
C GLU A 27 -1.36 -7.65 -3.65
N CYS A 28 -0.24 -6.91 -3.71
CA CYS A 28 -0.22 -5.46 -3.48
C CYS A 28 -0.61 -4.69 -4.74
N HIS A 29 -1.81 -4.10 -4.75
CA HIS A 29 -2.31 -3.31 -5.88
C HIS A 29 -1.85 -1.85 -5.84
N VAL A 30 -1.75 -1.27 -4.65
CA VAL A 30 -1.39 0.16 -4.49
C VAL A 30 -0.32 0.29 -3.42
N LEU A 31 0.71 1.08 -3.73
CA LEU A 31 1.76 1.43 -2.78
C LEU A 31 1.76 2.95 -2.60
N LEU A 32 1.56 3.36 -1.36
CA LEU A 32 1.48 4.74 -0.91
C LEU A 32 2.60 5.02 0.11
N GLN A 33 2.63 6.23 0.66
CA GLN A 33 3.47 6.56 1.81
C GLN A 33 2.73 7.34 2.89
N ASN A 34 3.20 7.24 4.12
CA ASN A 34 2.75 8.09 5.22
C ASN A 34 3.51 9.43 5.24
N ARG A 35 3.17 10.31 6.19
CA ARG A 35 3.83 11.63 6.36
C ARG A 35 5.35 11.57 6.55
N ARG A 36 5.88 10.43 7.01
CA ARG A 36 7.32 10.22 7.26
C ARG A 36 8.05 9.67 6.02
N GLY A 37 7.30 9.29 4.99
CA GLY A 37 7.79 8.62 3.78
C GLY A 37 7.93 7.11 3.93
N GLU A 38 7.28 6.50 4.92
CA GLU A 38 7.28 5.05 5.11
C GLU A 38 6.17 4.43 4.25
N PRO A 39 6.40 3.22 3.71
CA PRO A 39 5.49 2.59 2.75
C PRO A 39 4.16 2.20 3.41
N VAL A 40 3.09 2.35 2.65
CA VAL A 40 1.74 1.89 2.99
C VAL A 40 1.26 1.02 1.83
N ALA A 41 1.06 -0.27 2.09
CA ALA A 41 0.63 -1.22 1.07
C ALA A 41 -0.88 -1.44 1.17
N ILE A 42 -1.55 -1.42 0.03
CA ILE A 42 -2.95 -1.82 -0.11
C ILE A 42 -2.96 -3.10 -0.94
N SER A 43 -3.36 -4.20 -0.33
CA SER A 43 -3.32 -5.52 -0.94
C SER A 43 -4.66 -6.22 -0.93
N GLN A 44 -4.93 -7.05 -1.92
CA GLN A 44 -6.10 -7.92 -1.98
C GLN A 44 -5.69 -9.36 -1.70
N ASN A 45 -6.52 -10.10 -0.97
CA ASN A 45 -6.37 -11.54 -0.86
C ASN A 45 -6.80 -12.20 -2.19
N ASN A 46 -5.97 -13.10 -2.70
CA ASN A 46 -6.23 -13.84 -3.94
C ASN A 46 -7.18 -15.04 -3.74
N ASP A 47 -7.63 -15.28 -2.51
CA ASP A 47 -8.65 -16.28 -2.21
C ASP A 47 -10.02 -15.82 -2.76
N PRO A 48 -10.60 -16.52 -3.75
CA PRO A 48 -11.88 -16.16 -4.32
C PRO A 48 -13.04 -16.22 -3.32
N ASP A 49 -12.93 -17.06 -2.28
CA ASP A 49 -13.97 -17.18 -1.25
C ASP A 49 -13.87 -16.08 -0.19
N SER A 50 -12.75 -15.36 -0.15
CA SER A 50 -12.50 -14.28 0.80
C SER A 50 -11.68 -13.14 0.17
N PRO A 51 -12.24 -12.37 -0.79
CA PRO A 51 -11.55 -11.31 -1.52
C PRO A 51 -11.39 -10.02 -0.69
N VAL A 52 -10.90 -10.17 0.54
CA VAL A 52 -10.70 -9.09 1.50
C VAL A 52 -9.53 -8.21 1.11
N TRP A 53 -9.68 -6.92 1.39
CA TRP A 53 -8.64 -5.92 1.18
C TRP A 53 -7.94 -5.61 2.48
N LYS A 54 -6.64 -5.38 2.43
CA LYS A 54 -5.85 -4.96 3.61
C LYS A 54 -5.06 -3.70 3.35
N VAL A 55 -4.91 -2.89 4.38
CA VAL A 55 -4.01 -1.74 4.42
C VAL A 55 -2.97 -1.98 5.50
N GLU A 56 -1.70 -2.03 5.09
CA GLU A 56 -0.57 -2.32 5.98
C GLU A 56 0.42 -1.16 6.00
N TYR A 57 0.80 -0.71 7.19
CA TYR A 57 1.82 0.32 7.39
C TYR A 57 2.47 0.21 8.77
N GLY A 58 3.80 0.28 8.84
CA GLY A 58 4.53 0.02 10.09
C GLY A 58 4.17 -1.35 10.68
N CYS A 59 3.61 -1.37 11.89
CA CYS A 59 3.09 -2.57 12.55
C CYS A 59 1.55 -2.69 12.50
N SER A 60 0.87 -1.80 11.78
CA SER A 60 -0.58 -1.77 11.68
C SER A 60 -1.06 -2.58 10.47
N CYS A 61 -2.14 -3.32 10.65
CA CYS A 61 -2.87 -4.03 9.59
C CYS A 61 -4.37 -3.81 9.80
N LEU A 62 -5.05 -3.29 8.79
CA LEU A 62 -6.50 -3.12 8.77
C LEU A 62 -7.08 -3.91 7.61
N VAL A 63 -8.24 -4.53 7.81
CA VAL A 63 -8.93 -5.36 6.80
C VAL A 63 -10.27 -4.71 6.45
N PHE A 64 -10.62 -4.73 5.17
CA PHE A 64 -11.79 -4.11 4.57
C PHE A 64 -12.50 -5.11 3.65
N GLY A 65 -13.80 -4.93 3.45
CA GLY A 65 -14.60 -5.77 2.57
C GLY A 65 -14.42 -5.41 1.09
N SER A 66 -13.95 -4.19 0.79
CA SER A 66 -13.79 -3.72 -0.59
C SER A 66 -12.59 -2.78 -0.77
N TYR A 67 -12.16 -2.62 -2.03
CA TYR A 67 -11.14 -1.65 -2.42
C TYR A 67 -11.55 -0.22 -2.05
N ASN A 68 -12.81 0.15 -2.30
CA ASN A 68 -13.32 1.50 -2.08
C ASN A 68 -13.26 1.88 -0.59
N GLU A 69 -13.59 0.95 0.30
CA GLU A 69 -13.47 1.17 1.76
C GLU A 69 -12.00 1.35 2.18
N ALA A 70 -11.11 0.49 1.68
CA ALA A 70 -9.68 0.61 1.95
C ALA A 70 -9.11 1.94 1.44
N MET A 71 -9.48 2.36 0.23
CA MET A 71 -9.07 3.64 -0.34
C MET A 71 -9.67 4.83 0.40
N ALA A 72 -10.95 4.77 0.80
CA ALA A 72 -11.59 5.80 1.60
C ALA A 72 -10.91 5.96 2.96
N TYR A 73 -10.47 4.87 3.59
CA TYR A 73 -9.64 4.92 4.79
C TYR A 73 -8.30 5.63 4.52
N CYS A 74 -7.66 5.33 3.38
CA CYS A 74 -6.38 5.92 3.00
C CYS A 74 -6.47 7.42 2.65
N LYS A 75 -7.59 7.86 2.07
CA LYS A 75 -7.86 9.27 1.74
C LYS A 75 -7.76 10.15 3.01
N GLY A 76 -6.98 11.22 2.92
CA GLY A 76 -6.70 12.15 4.04
C GLY A 76 -5.68 11.67 5.08
N ARG A 77 -5.25 10.39 5.03
CA ARG A 77 -4.25 9.82 5.96
C ARG A 77 -2.89 9.62 5.30
N PHE A 78 -2.91 9.16 4.05
CA PHE A 78 -1.71 8.81 3.29
C PHE A 78 -1.56 9.63 2.02
N PHE A 79 -0.41 9.48 1.40
CA PHE A 79 0.06 10.27 0.27
C PHE A 79 0.50 9.33 -0.85
N ASP A 80 0.47 9.81 -2.09
CA ASP A 80 1.12 9.12 -3.20
C ASP A 80 2.63 8.98 -2.96
N LEU A 81 3.33 8.22 -3.80
CA LEU A 81 4.78 8.02 -3.69
C LEU A 81 5.62 9.30 -3.95
N SER A 82 5.00 10.36 -4.47
CA SER A 82 5.62 11.69 -4.63
C SER A 82 5.45 12.60 -3.41
N GLY A 83 4.57 12.22 -2.48
CA GLY A 83 4.28 12.95 -1.24
C GLY A 83 3.05 13.85 -1.34
N LYS A 84 2.27 13.74 -2.42
CA LYS A 84 1.05 14.51 -2.62
C LYS A 84 -0.16 13.81 -2.00
N PRO A 85 -1.14 14.56 -1.47
CA PRO A 85 -2.39 13.96 -1.01
C PRO A 85 -3.05 13.18 -2.15
N LEU A 86 -3.69 12.06 -1.81
CA LEU A 86 -4.51 11.31 -2.78
C LEU A 86 -5.65 12.20 -3.27
N SER A 87 -5.79 12.31 -4.59
CA SER A 87 -6.84 13.09 -5.24
C SER A 87 -8.01 12.20 -5.66
N GLU A 88 -9.16 12.80 -5.97
CA GLU A 88 -10.35 12.06 -6.47
C GLU A 88 -10.10 11.34 -7.81
N ARG A 89 -8.99 11.60 -8.50
CA ARG A 89 -8.63 10.99 -9.79
C ARG A 89 -7.78 9.73 -9.68
N ASP A 90 -7.44 9.32 -8.46
CA ASP A 90 -6.63 8.12 -8.18
C ASP A 90 -7.50 6.86 -7.93
N GLU A 91 -8.80 6.93 -8.30
CA GLU A 91 -9.76 5.81 -8.31
C GLU A 91 -9.68 4.95 -9.58
#